data_AF-B2TQI5-F1
#
_entry.id   AF-B2TQI5-F1
#
_cell.length_a   1.000
_cell.length_b   1.000
_cell.length_c   1.000
_cell.angle_alpha   90.00
_cell.angle_beta   90.00
_cell.angle_gamma   90.00
#
_symmetry.space_group_name_H-M   'P 1'
#
loop_
_entity.id
_entity.type
_entity.pdbx_description
1 polymer ?
#
loop_
_entity_poly.entity_id
_entity_poly.type
_entity_poly.pdbx_seq_one_letter_code
_entity_poly.pdbx_strand_id
1 'polypeptide(L)' 'MVNYIILNRSEKIDRALNRVYEVYDNDPSNLDDYTKQDSIILNIQRACEATIDLAMHIVAGKVMFKSEE' A
#
# COMPACT_ATOMS: atom_id res chain seq x y z
N MET A 1 0.77 9.22 -18.46
CA MET A 1 1.08 7.84 -18.02
C MET A 1 1.52 7.79 -16.55
N VAL A 2 2.56 8.54 -16.15
CA VAL A 2 3.05 8.61 -14.75
C VAL A 2 1.94 8.96 -13.73
N ASN A 3 1.12 9.98 -14.01
CA ASN A 3 -0.01 10.33 -13.13
C ASN A 3 -1.03 9.20 -12.93
N TYR A 4 -1.31 8.38 -13.95
CA TYR A 4 -2.29 7.29 -13.84
C TYR A 4 -1.75 6.12 -13.00
N ILE A 5 -0.44 5.85 -13.08
CA ILE A 5 0.22 4.82 -12.27
C ILE A 5 0.29 5.24 -10.81
N ILE A 6 0.60 6.52 -10.54
CA ILE A 6 0.58 7.06 -9.18
C ILE A 6 -0.85 6.96 -8.62
N LEU A 7 -1.86 7.41 -9.36
CA LEU A 7 -3.27 7.36 -8.93
C LEU A 7 -3.72 5.93 -8.61
N ASN A 8 -3.47 4.97 -9.51
CA ASN A 8 -3.94 3.60 -9.38
C ASN A 8 -3.15 2.80 -8.30
N ARG A 9 -1.87 3.12 -8.07
CA ARG A 9 -1.12 2.53 -6.95
C ARG A 9 -1.51 3.15 -5.61
N SER A 10 -1.89 4.43 -5.57
CA SER A 10 -2.49 5.05 -4.38
C SER A 10 -3.79 4.35 -3.98
N GLU A 11 -4.65 3.98 -4.94
CA GLU A 11 -5.87 3.21 -4.62
C GLU A 11 -5.59 1.85 -3.96
N LYS A 12 -4.49 1.18 -4.33
CA LYS A 12 -4.12 -0.10 -3.70
C LYS A 12 -3.73 0.10 -2.23
N ILE A 13 -3.02 1.18 -1.92
CA ILE A 13 -2.64 1.56 -0.56
C ILE A 13 -3.92 1.89 0.23
N ASP A 14 -4.80 2.72 -0.33
CA ASP A 14 -6.05 3.13 0.34
C ASP A 14 -6.97 1.94 0.63
N ARG A 15 -7.15 1.02 -0.33
CA ARG A 15 -7.95 -0.19 -0.11
C ARG A 15 -7.39 -1.07 1.01
N ALA A 16 -6.06 -1.22 1.07
CA ALA A 16 -5.41 -2.02 2.10
C ALA A 16 -5.60 -1.38 3.48
N LEU A 17 -5.40 -0.06 3.60
CA LEU A 17 -5.61 0.66 4.85
C LEU A 17 -7.09 0.66 5.28
N ASN A 18 -8.02 0.86 4.36
CA ASN A 18 -9.46 0.77 4.65
C ASN A 18 -9.83 -0.62 5.18
N ARG A 19 -9.23 -1.69 4.63
CA ARG A 19 -9.45 -3.04 5.15
C ARG A 19 -8.90 -3.24 6.55
N VAL A 20 -7.75 -2.64 6.88
CA VAL A 20 -7.23 -2.63 8.26
C VAL A 20 -8.23 -1.98 9.20
N TYR A 21 -8.74 -0.79 8.85
CA TYR A 21 -9.71 -0.09 9.69
C TYR A 21 -11.03 -0.85 9.83
N GLU A 22 -11.52 -1.47 8.75
CA GLU A 22 -12.75 -2.26 8.77
C GLU A 22 -12.62 -3.53 9.62
N VAL A 23 -11.49 -4.24 9.53
CA VAL A 23 -11.28 -5.46 10.33
C VAL A 23 -11.02 -5.13 11.80
N TYR A 24 -10.30 -4.05 12.07
CA TYR A 24 -10.07 -3.57 13.43
C TYR A 24 -11.35 -3.03 14.08
N ASP A 25 -12.20 -2.36 13.30
CA ASP A 25 -13.53 -1.85 13.69
C ASP A 25 -13.53 -0.98 14.95
N ASN A 26 -12.39 -0.35 15.26
CA ASN A 26 -12.18 0.43 16.48
C ASN A 26 -12.50 -0.34 17.79
N ASP A 27 -12.39 -1.67 17.74
CA ASP A 27 -12.62 -2.56 18.87
C ASP A 27 -11.35 -3.39 19.13
N PRO A 28 -10.62 -3.11 20.23
CA PRO A 28 -9.41 -3.85 20.58
C PRO A 28 -9.62 -5.36 20.74
N SER A 29 -10.83 -5.84 21.08
CA SER A 29 -11.11 -7.28 21.23
C SER A 29 -11.05 -8.03 19.89
N ASN A 30 -11.14 -7.31 18.75
CA ASN A 30 -10.90 -7.89 17.43
C ASN A 30 -9.46 -8.38 17.26
N LEU A 31 -8.54 -7.94 18.11
CA LEU A 31 -7.17 -8.46 18.14
C LEU A 31 -7.06 -9.79 18.90
N ASP A 32 -8.09 -10.29 19.55
CA ASP A 32 -8.08 -11.63 20.17
C ASP A 32 -8.38 -12.74 19.14
N ASP A 33 -8.94 -12.38 17.98
CA ASP A 33 -9.18 -13.29 16.85
C ASP A 33 -7.97 -13.32 15.91
N TYR A 34 -7.25 -14.45 15.88
CA TYR A 34 -6.09 -14.64 15.01
C TYR A 34 -6.40 -14.46 13.51
N THR A 35 -7.62 -14.78 13.06
CA THR A 35 -8.00 -14.56 11.67
C THR A 35 -8.07 -13.07 11.34
N LYS A 36 -8.56 -12.25 12.28
CA LYS A 36 -8.59 -10.79 12.14
C LYS A 36 -7.19 -10.20 12.22
N GLN A 37 -6.35 -10.68 13.14
CA GLN A 37 -4.93 -10.29 13.20
C GLN A 37 -4.21 -10.57 11.88
N ASP A 38 -4.33 -11.78 11.34
CA ASP A 38 -3.71 -12.16 10.06
C ASP A 38 -4.21 -11.28 8.92
N SER A 39 -5.51 -10.97 8.91
CA SER A 39 -6.09 -10.06 7.92
C SER A 39 -5.50 -8.64 8.04
N ILE A 40 -5.35 -8.11 9.26
CA ILE A 40 -4.74 -6.79 9.51
C ILE A 40 -3.29 -6.77 9.05
N ILE A 41 -2.48 -7.75 9.50
CA ILE A 41 -1.06 -7.87 9.15
C ILE A 41 -0.87 -7.95 7.64
N LEU A 42 -1.65 -8.81 6.96
CA LEU A 42 -1.57 -8.98 5.52
C LEU A 42 -1.88 -7.67 4.77
N ASN A 43 -2.86 -6.90 5.22
CA ASN A 43 -3.20 -5.64 4.55
C ASN A 43 -2.17 -4.54 4.83
N ILE A 44 -1.57 -4.50 6.03
CA ILE A 44 -0.42 -3.63 6.29
C ILE A 44 0.74 -3.98 5.35
N GLN A 45 1.07 -5.27 5.20
CA GLN A 45 2.11 -5.72 4.26
C GLN A 45 1.82 -5.27 2.83
N ARG A 46 0.59 -5.45 2.35
CA ARG A 46 0.16 -5.01 1.00
C ARG A 46 0.31 -3.50 0.79
N ALA A 47 -0.01 -2.70 1.81
CA ALA A 47 0.18 -1.25 1.75
C ALA A 47 1.67 -0.88 1.61
N CYS A 48 2.55 -1.55 2.37
CA CYS A 48 4.00 -1.37 2.28
C CYS A 48 4.54 -1.76 0.90
N GLU A 49 4.16 -2.92 0.36
CA GLU A 49 4.58 -3.39 -0.97
C GLU A 49 4.12 -2.42 -2.08
N ALA A 50 2.87 -1.97 -2.04
CA ALA A 50 2.36 -1.02 -3.02
C ALA A 50 3.11 0.33 -2.97
N THR A 51 3.51 0.77 -1.77
CA THR A 51 4.31 1.98 -1.55
C THR A 51 5.73 1.83 -2.09
N ILE A 52 6.39 0.70 -1.80
CA ILE A 52 7.74 0.40 -2.29
C ILE A 52 7.75 0.36 -3.82
N ASP A 53 6.79 -0.32 -4.43
CA ASP A 53 6.67 -0.37 -5.89
C ASP A 53 6.47 1.02 -6.52
N LEU A 54 5.65 1.87 -5.88
CA LEU A 54 5.43 3.24 -6.34
C LEU A 54 6.73 4.04 -6.28
N ALA A 55 7.47 3.94 -5.18
CA ALA A 55 8.77 4.59 -5.02
C ALA A 55 9.77 4.12 -6.08
N MET A 56 9.86 2.80 -6.32
CA MET A 56 10.72 2.23 -7.38
C MET A 56 10.36 2.78 -8.76
N HIS A 57 9.06 2.87 -9.09
CA HIS A 57 8.62 3.42 -10.36
C HIS A 57 9.03 4.90 -10.54
N ILE A 58 8.88 5.71 -9.49
CA ILE A 58 9.27 7.14 -9.50
C ILE A 58 10.78 7.29 -9.67
N VAL A 59 11.58 6.50 -8.94
CA VAL A 59 13.04 6.55 -9.01
C VAL A 59 13.53 6.10 -10.38
N ALA A 60 13.01 5.01 -10.93
CA ALA A 60 13.36 4.53 -12.27
C ALA A 60 13.09 5.59 -13.34
N GLY A 61 11.93 6.28 -13.27
CA GLY A 61 11.64 7.41 -14.13
C GLY A 61 12.71 8.50 -14.04
N LYS A 62 13.05 8.94 -12.82
CA LYS A 62 14.06 9.99 -12.60
C LYS A 62 15.47 9.61 -13.08
N VAL A 63 15.86 8.35 -12.93
CA VAL A 63 17.18 7.86 -13.38
C VAL A 63 17.25 7.85 -14.92
N MET A 64 16.19 7.40 -15.60
CA MET A 64 16.15 7.40 -17.07
C MET A 64 16.27 8.81 -17.67
N PHE A 65 15.64 9.82 -17.08
CA PHE A 65 15.77 11.21 -17.57
C PHE A 65 17.16 11.81 -17.33
N LYS A 66 17.97 11.26 -16.44
CA LYS A 66 19.31 11.75 -16.12
C LYS A 66 20.42 11.16 -16.99
N SER A 67 20.12 10.11 -17.76
CA SER A 67 21.07 9.46 -18.68
C SER A 67 20.99 9.99 -20.12
N GLU A 68 20.07 10.92 -20.40
CA GLU A 68 19.91 11.56 -21.72
C GLU A 68 20.49 13.00 -21.79
N GLU A 69 21.10 13.49 -20.70
CA GLU A 69 21.97 14.69 -20.65
C GLU A 69 23.44 14.29 -20.55
#